data_AF-A0A932ELC0-F1
#
_entry.id   AF-A0A932ELC0-F1
#
_cell.length_a   1.000
_cell.length_b   1.000
_cell.length_c   1.000
_cell.angle_alpha   90.00
_cell.angle_beta   90.00
_cell.angle_gamma   90.00
#
_symmetry.space_group_name_H-M   'P 1'
#
loop_
_entity.id
_entity.type
_entity.pdbx_description
1 polymer ?
#
loop_
_entity_poly.entity_id
_entity_poly.type
_entity_poly.pdbx_seq_one_letter_code
_entity_poly.pdbx_strand_id
1 'polypeptide(L)'
;MKKLLILLLPILLTACGSKNEDSRPQISDKTLEEITEAYKANQQIEAEAIAQNDASICNEIQDNNQKYSCRFNIIAKEANQKKDPSICKQIEEKVAIQQCEESIISE
;
A
#
# COMPACT_ATOMS: atom_id res chain seq x y z
N MET A 1 16.36 63.65 41.55
CA MET A 1 14.96 63.44 41.12
C MET A 1 15.04 63.13 39.63
N LYS A 2 14.70 61.96 39.08
CA LYS A 2 13.58 61.05 39.34
C LYS A 2 14.07 59.59 39.24
N LYS A 3 13.75 58.78 40.26
CA LYS A 3 13.66 57.32 40.15
C LYS A 3 12.27 57.02 39.64
N LEU A 4 12.12 56.40 38.47
CA LEU A 4 11.03 55.46 38.15
C LEU A 4 11.21 55.00 36.70
N LEU A 5 11.39 53.70 36.46
CA LEU A 5 10.47 52.89 35.67
C LEU A 5 11.01 51.45 35.51
N ILE A 6 10.28 50.53 36.15
CA ILE A 6 9.76 49.29 35.57
C ILE A 6 10.76 48.18 35.23
N LEU A 7 10.72 47.18 36.13
CA LEU A 7 10.97 45.76 35.94
C LEU A 7 10.63 45.27 34.52
N LEU A 8 11.65 44.89 33.76
CA LEU A 8 11.52 43.95 32.65
C LEU A 8 12.32 42.71 33.01
N LEU A 9 11.59 41.72 33.56
CA LEU A 9 12.00 40.32 33.55
C LEU A 9 11.76 39.79 32.13
N PRO A 10 12.81 39.47 31.35
CA PRO A 10 12.60 38.64 30.17
C PRO A 10 12.37 37.21 30.65
N ILE A 11 11.12 36.80 30.54
CA ILE A 11 10.65 35.42 30.62
C ILE A 11 11.58 34.56 29.75
N LEU A 12 12.28 33.62 30.38
CA LEU A 12 12.99 32.55 29.69
C LEU A 12 11.97 31.74 28.90
N LEU A 13 11.78 32.08 27.62
CA LEU A 13 11.21 31.18 26.64
C LEU A 13 12.26 30.10 26.37
N THR A 14 12.18 29.01 27.12
CA THR A 14 12.81 27.75 26.78
C THR A 14 12.22 27.29 25.45
N ALA A 15 12.94 27.59 24.36
CA ALA A 15 12.71 26.97 23.07
C ALA A 15 13.00 25.47 23.23
N CYS A 16 11.94 24.67 23.33
CA CYS A 16 12.02 23.23 23.12
C CYS A 16 12.31 23.00 21.64
N GLY A 17 13.59 23.01 21.28
CA GLY A 17 14.05 22.61 19.95
C GLY A 17 13.94 21.10 19.81
N SER A 18 12.78 20.61 19.39
CA SER A 18 12.65 19.24 18.87
C SER A 18 13.46 19.15 17.58
N LYS A 19 14.73 18.73 17.70
CA LYS A 19 15.49 18.20 16.58
C LYS A 19 14.94 16.81 16.28
N ASN A 20 13.85 16.73 15.51
CA ASN A 20 13.53 15.49 14.82
C ASN A 20 14.42 15.44 13.59
N GLU A 21 15.45 14.58 13.66
CA GLU A 21 16.22 14.16 12.50
C GLU A 21 15.28 13.46 11.52
N ASP A 22 14.90 14.18 10.46
CA ASP A 22 14.23 13.61 9.28
C ASP A 22 15.19 12.63 8.60
N SER A 23 15.17 11.39 9.08
CA SER A 23 15.87 10.27 8.45
C SER A 23 14.91 9.59 7.46
N ARG A 24 14.33 10.36 6.53
CA ARG A 24 13.67 9.79 5.36
C ARG A 24 14.77 9.21 4.45
N PRO A 25 14.76 7.90 4.14
CA PRO A 25 15.73 7.32 3.23
C PRO A 25 15.66 8.05 1.89
N GLN A 26 16.78 8.64 1.46
CA GLN A 26 16.86 9.19 0.12
C GLN A 26 16.96 8.02 -0.87
N ILE A 27 15.83 7.71 -1.51
CA ILE A 27 15.80 6.85 -2.68
C ILE A 27 16.58 7.60 -3.76
N SER A 28 17.74 7.09 -4.15
CA SER A 28 18.56 7.70 -5.21
C SER A 28 17.78 7.69 -6.52
N ASP A 29 17.84 8.77 -7.30
CA ASP A 29 17.05 9.00 -8.51
C ASP A 29 17.11 7.86 -9.54
N LYS A 30 18.21 7.10 -9.58
CA LYS A 30 18.36 5.91 -10.41
C LYS A 30 17.36 4.79 -10.09
N THR A 31 16.91 4.72 -8.84
CA THR A 31 15.99 3.71 -8.33
C THR A 31 14.54 4.03 -8.66
N LEU A 32 14.18 5.32 -8.84
CA LEU A 32 12.79 5.72 -9.06
C LEU A 32 12.29 5.38 -10.48
N GLU A 33 13.14 5.56 -11.49
CA GLU A 33 12.82 5.20 -12.88
C GLU A 33 12.62 3.68 -13.01
N GLU A 34 13.52 2.89 -12.44
CA GLU A 34 13.43 1.42 -12.44
C GLU A 34 12.17 0.93 -11.69
N ILE A 35 11.82 1.54 -10.54
CA ILE A 35 10.57 1.25 -9.82
C ILE A 35 9.35 1.62 -10.66
N THR A 36 9.39 2.75 -11.36
CA THR A 36 8.27 3.24 -12.18
C THR A 36 7.99 2.31 -13.35
N GLU A 37 9.03 1.83 -14.04
CA GLU A 37 8.87 0.90 -15.15
C GLU A 37 8.39 -0.48 -14.68
N ALA A 38 8.92 -0.99 -13.56
CA ALA A 38 8.41 -2.23 -12.96
C ALA A 38 6.92 -2.13 -12.57
N TYR A 39 6.51 -0.99 -12.01
CA TYR A 39 5.10 -0.74 -11.66
C TYR A 39 4.20 -0.70 -12.91
N LYS A 40 4.62 -0.04 -13.99
CA LYS A 40 3.87 -0.02 -15.26
C LYS A 40 3.75 -1.41 -15.86
N ALA A 41 4.82 -2.20 -15.86
CA ALA A 41 4.80 -3.57 -16.35
C ALA A 41 3.82 -4.44 -15.54
N ASN A 42 3.85 -4.35 -14.21
CA ASN A 42 2.93 -5.09 -13.34
C ASN A 42 1.46 -4.70 -13.57
N GLN A 43 1.16 -3.42 -13.83
CA GLN A 43 -0.19 -2.99 -14.19
C GLN A 43 -0.67 -3.57 -15.53
N GLN A 44 0.22 -3.73 -16.51
CA GLN A 44 -0.14 -4.38 -17.78
C GLN A 44 -0.48 -5.86 -17.56
N ILE A 45 0.32 -6.57 -16.76
CA ILE A 45 0.07 -7.96 -16.38
C ILE A 45 -1.28 -8.09 -15.64
N GLU A 46 -1.56 -7.20 -14.69
CA GLU A 46 -2.85 -7.21 -13.96
C GLU A 46 -4.03 -6.93 -14.91
N ALA A 47 -3.91 -5.96 -15.81
CA ALA A 47 -4.95 -5.66 -16.79
C ALA A 47 -5.23 -6.86 -17.72
N GLU A 48 -4.18 -7.57 -18.14
CA GLU A 48 -4.29 -8.78 -18.96
C GLU A 48 -4.95 -9.93 -18.18
N ALA A 49 -4.53 -10.17 -16.94
CA ALA A 49 -5.13 -11.15 -16.05
C ALA A 49 -6.64 -10.88 -15.83
N ILE A 50 -7.02 -9.61 -15.67
CA ILE A 50 -8.42 -9.18 -15.54
C ILE A 50 -9.21 -9.44 -16.83
N ALA A 51 -8.63 -9.10 -17.98
CA ALA A 51 -9.28 -9.24 -19.28
C ALA A 51 -9.54 -10.71 -19.64
N GLN A 52 -8.60 -11.58 -19.29
CA GLN A 52 -8.69 -13.02 -19.55
C GLN A 52 -9.35 -13.82 -18.41
N ASN A 53 -9.57 -13.17 -17.25
CA ASN A 53 -9.98 -13.82 -16.01
C ASN A 53 -9.09 -15.03 -15.67
N ASP A 54 -7.77 -14.83 -15.76
CA ASP A 54 -6.77 -15.87 -15.55
C ASP A 54 -5.74 -15.41 -14.51
N ALA A 55 -5.84 -15.96 -13.29
CA ALA A 55 -4.94 -15.64 -12.19
C ALA A 55 -3.51 -16.17 -12.40
N SER A 56 -3.29 -17.09 -13.35
CA SER A 56 -1.96 -17.63 -13.62
C SER A 56 -1.04 -16.62 -14.31
N ILE A 57 -1.62 -15.64 -15.03
CA ILE A 57 -0.90 -14.53 -15.67
C ILE A 57 -0.15 -13.69 -14.63
N CYS A 58 -0.70 -13.54 -13.41
CA CYS A 58 -0.05 -12.84 -12.31
C CYS A 58 1.31 -13.46 -11.90
N ASN A 59 1.63 -14.70 -12.30
CA ASN A 59 2.92 -15.33 -11.98
C ASN A 59 4.11 -14.61 -12.62
N GLU A 60 3.88 -13.80 -13.65
CA GLU A 60 4.90 -12.99 -14.32
C GLU A 60 5.41 -11.82 -13.46
N ILE A 61 4.60 -11.36 -12.50
CA ILE A 61 4.97 -10.30 -11.56
C ILE A 61 6.12 -10.78 -10.68
N GLN A 62 7.21 -10.00 -10.58
CA GLN A 62 8.38 -10.40 -9.79
C GLN A 62 8.20 -10.15 -8.28
N ASP A 63 7.54 -9.05 -7.91
CA ASP A 63 7.28 -8.73 -6.52
C ASP A 63 6.18 -9.65 -5.96
N ASN A 64 6.50 -10.41 -4.91
CA ASN A 64 5.59 -11.41 -4.36
C ASN A 64 4.31 -10.80 -3.78
N ASN A 65 4.37 -9.60 -3.21
CA ASN A 65 3.18 -8.95 -2.66
C ASN A 65 2.22 -8.50 -3.77
N GLN A 66 2.75 -7.91 -4.85
CA GLN A 66 1.97 -7.54 -6.02
C GLN A 66 1.42 -8.78 -6.75
N LYS A 67 2.22 -9.84 -6.88
CA LYS A 67 1.76 -11.14 -7.43
C LYS A 67 0.59 -11.69 -6.63
N TYR A 68 0.73 -11.73 -5.31
CA TYR A 68 -0.31 -12.20 -4.42
C TYR A 68 -1.58 -11.35 -4.55
N SER A 69 -1.46 -10.02 -4.53
CA SER A 69 -2.59 -9.10 -4.70
C SER A 69 -3.29 -9.29 -6.04
N CYS A 70 -2.54 -9.41 -7.14
CA CYS A 70 -3.08 -9.69 -8.47
C CYS A 70 -3.89 -10.99 -8.45
N ARG A 71 -3.31 -12.11 -7.97
CA ARG A 71 -4.00 -13.41 -7.89
C ARG A 71 -5.28 -13.33 -7.06
N PHE A 72 -5.20 -12.70 -5.88
CA PHE A 72 -6.33 -12.52 -4.99
C PHE A 72 -7.47 -11.76 -5.68
N ASN A 73 -7.17 -10.63 -6.32
CA ASN A 73 -8.16 -9.79 -7.01
C ASN A 73 -8.90 -10.57 -8.11
N ILE A 74 -8.18 -11.35 -8.93
CA ILE A 74 -8.79 -12.16 -9.98
C ILE A 74 -9.68 -13.25 -9.40
N ILE A 75 -9.18 -14.01 -8.41
CA ILE A 75 -9.92 -15.12 -7.80
C ILE A 75 -11.17 -14.60 -7.08
N ALA A 76 -11.06 -13.53 -6.30
CA ALA A 76 -12.19 -12.93 -5.58
C ALA A 76 -13.24 -12.39 -6.55
N LYS A 77 -12.82 -11.71 -7.62
CA LYS A 77 -13.72 -11.23 -8.67
C LYS A 77 -14.45 -12.40 -9.34
N GLU A 78 -13.75 -13.46 -9.71
CA GLU A 78 -14.36 -14.64 -10.32
C GLU A 78 -15.35 -15.32 -9.38
N ALA A 79 -14.97 -15.51 -8.11
CA ALA A 79 -15.83 -16.10 -7.08
C ALA A 79 -17.11 -15.29 -6.89
N ASN A 80 -16.98 -13.96 -6.85
CA ASN A 80 -18.09 -13.05 -6.75
C ASN A 80 -19.00 -13.09 -7.99
N GLN A 81 -18.44 -13.04 -9.20
CA GLN A 81 -19.21 -13.08 -10.46
C GLN A 81 -19.99 -14.39 -10.63
N LYS A 82 -19.39 -15.51 -10.23
CA LYS A 82 -20.03 -16.84 -10.28
C LYS A 82 -20.88 -17.15 -9.06
N LYS A 83 -20.84 -16.30 -8.02
CA LYS A 83 -21.42 -16.54 -6.69
C LYS A 83 -21.04 -17.92 -6.14
N ASP A 84 -19.78 -18.30 -6.34
CA ASP A 84 -19.24 -19.62 -5.95
C ASP A 84 -18.07 -19.45 -4.95
N PRO A 85 -18.30 -19.63 -3.64
CA PRO A 85 -17.26 -19.51 -2.63
C PRO A 85 -16.18 -20.60 -2.74
N SER A 86 -16.43 -21.71 -3.43
CA SER A 86 -15.42 -22.76 -3.59
C SER A 86 -14.21 -22.30 -4.40
N ILE A 87 -14.37 -21.28 -5.23
CA ILE A 87 -13.31 -20.64 -6.02
C ILE A 87 -12.26 -20.00 -5.10
N CYS A 88 -12.67 -19.46 -3.95
CA CYS A 88 -11.76 -18.86 -2.96
C CYS A 88 -10.72 -19.83 -2.40
N LYS A 89 -10.96 -21.16 -2.49
CA LYS A 89 -10.01 -22.20 -2.05
C LYS A 89 -8.71 -22.25 -2.86
N GLN A 90 -8.66 -21.53 -3.98
CA GLN A 90 -7.43 -21.33 -4.76
C GLN A 90 -6.43 -20.37 -4.09
N ILE A 91 -6.87 -19.63 -3.07
CA ILE A 91 -6.03 -18.77 -2.24
C ILE A 91 -5.37 -19.62 -1.16
N GLU A 92 -4.08 -19.37 -0.90
CA GLU A 92 -3.28 -20.18 0.05
C GLU A 92 -3.54 -19.79 1.51
N GLU A 93 -3.72 -18.50 1.79
CA GLU A 93 -3.85 -17.97 3.14
C GLU A 93 -5.28 -18.05 3.67
N LYS A 94 -5.47 -18.74 4.81
CA LYS A 94 -6.80 -18.98 5.39
C LYS A 94 -7.61 -17.70 5.65
N VAL A 95 -6.95 -16.64 6.13
CA VAL A 95 -7.60 -15.35 6.38
C VAL A 95 -8.08 -14.73 5.08
N ALA A 96 -7.31 -14.87 4.00
CA ALA A 96 -7.69 -14.33 2.71
C ALA A 96 -8.77 -15.18 2.01
N ILE A 97 -8.80 -16.50 2.23
CA ILE A 97 -9.95 -17.33 1.82
C ILE A 97 -11.23 -16.75 2.43
N GLN A 98 -11.23 -16.49 3.73
CA GLN A 98 -12.40 -15.91 4.41
C GLN A 98 -12.77 -14.54 3.84
N GLN A 99 -11.81 -13.65 3.61
CA GLN A 99 -12.06 -12.34 2.98
C GLN A 99 -12.67 -12.48 1.59
N CYS A 100 -12.19 -13.42 0.79
CA CYS A 100 -12.75 -13.73 -0.51
C CYS A 100 -14.20 -14.23 -0.40
N GLU A 101 -14.49 -15.17 0.50
CA GLU A 101 -15.84 -15.71 0.73
C GLU A 101 -16.81 -14.62 1.21
N GLU A 102 -16.37 -13.73 2.09
CA GLU A 102 -17.17 -12.60 2.58
C GLU A 102 -17.52 -11.61 1.48
N SER A 103 -16.63 -11.38 0.51
CA SER A 103 -16.85 -10.47 -0.62
C SER A 103 -17.99 -10.90 -1.56
N ILE A 104 -18.39 -12.18 -1.51
CA ILE A 104 -19.49 -12.73 -2.31
C ILE A 104 -20.84 -12.36 -1.71
N ILE A 105 -20.92 -12.29 -0.38
CA ILE A 105 -22.15 -12.08 0.40
C ILE A 105 -22.53 -10.59 0.47
N SER A 106 -21.55 -9.70 0.31
CA SER A 106 -21.71 -8.25 0.48
C SER A 106 -22.27 -7.48 -0.74
N GLU A 107 -22.65 -8.17 -1.82
CA GLU A 107 -23.27 -7.59 -3.03
C GLU A 107 -24.74 -7.96 -3.19
#